data_AF-A0A3B0MVR4-F1
#
_entry.id   AF-A0A3B0MVR4-F1
#
_cell.length_a   1.000
_cell.length_b   1.000
_cell.length_c   1.000
_cell.angle_alpha   90.00
_cell.angle_beta   90.00
_cell.angle_gamma   90.00
#
_symmetry.space_group_name_H-M   'P 1'
#
loop_
_entity.id
_entity.type
_entity.pdbx_description
1 polymer ?
#
loop_
_entity_poly.entity_id
_entity_poly.type
_entity_poly.pdbx_seq_one_letter_code
_entity_poly.pdbx_strand_id
1 'polypeptide(L)' 'MFFYTDTADAPWTVVKSKDKKRARLECMKHFLSTLDYPDKDPEIARAPDPLIVGRARHMVLSGAELGHVMGASAG' A
#
# COMPACT_ATOMS: atom_id res chain seq x y z
N MET A 1 -6.48 8.27 -11.25
CA MET A 1 -6.67 6.83 -10.95
C MET A 1 -7.24 6.63 -9.55
N PHE A 2 -6.44 6.78 -8.48
CA PHE A 2 -6.87 6.49 -7.09
C PHE A 2 -8.17 7.18 -6.66
N PHE A 3 -8.36 8.45 -7.04
CA PHE A 3 -9.57 9.19 -6.70
C PHE A 3 -10.88 8.51 -7.13
N TYR A 4 -10.87 7.82 -8.28
CA TYR A 4 -12.08 7.22 -8.85
C TYR A 4 -12.24 5.74 -8.50
N THR A 5 -11.18 5.07 -8.07
CA THR A 5 -11.18 3.61 -7.91
C THR A 5 -10.74 3.12 -6.52
N ASP A 6 -10.34 4.00 -5.60
CA ASP A 6 -10.16 3.67 -4.17
C ASP A 6 -11.51 3.68 -3.46
N THR A 7 -12.07 2.49 -3.24
CA THR A 7 -13.38 2.31 -2.59
C THR A 7 -13.24 1.52 -1.29
N ALA A 8 -14.27 1.53 -0.44
CA ALA A 8 -14.26 0.76 0.79
C ALA A 8 -14.17 -0.76 0.54
N ASP A 9 -14.84 -1.23 -0.51
CA ASP A 9 -14.91 -2.64 -0.88
C ASP A 9 -13.65 -3.13 -1.61
N ALA A 10 -13.04 -2.25 -2.43
CA ALA A 10 -11.79 -2.52 -3.16
C ALA A 10 -10.79 -1.38 -2.96
N PRO A 11 -10.17 -1.28 -1.78
CA PRO A 11 -9.30 -0.16 -1.45
C PRO A 11 -7.90 -0.33 -2.04
N TRP A 12 -7.29 0.78 -2.45
CA TRP A 12 -5.92 0.80 -2.94
C TRP A 12 -4.90 0.84 -1.80
N THR A 13 -3.98 -0.12 -1.84
CA THR A 13 -2.78 -0.16 -0.99
C THR A 13 -1.56 0.26 -1.81
N VAL A 14 -0.83 1.25 -1.32
CA VAL A 14 0.40 1.77 -1.90
C VAL A 14 1.60 1.16 -1.17
N VAL A 15 2.63 0.77 -1.93
CA VAL A 15 3.88 0.21 -1.43
C VAL A 15 5.06 1.05 -1.94
N LYS A 16 5.78 1.71 -1.03
CA LYS A 16 7.00 2.47 -1.38
C LYS A 16 8.11 1.50 -1.78
N SER A 17 8.66 1.67 -2.98
CA SER A 17 9.52 0.67 -3.62
C SER A 17 10.99 1.07 -3.82
N LYS A 18 11.43 2.20 -3.23
CA LYS A 18 12.83 2.66 -3.30
C LYS A 18 13.81 1.58 -2.81
N ASP A 19 13.50 0.94 -1.68
CA ASP A 19 14.15 -0.32 -1.28
C ASP A 19 13.30 -1.49 -1.79
N LYS A 20 13.72 -2.07 -2.92
CA LYS A 20 13.00 -3.17 -3.56
C LYS A 20 12.89 -4.43 -2.70
N LYS A 21 13.92 -4.74 -1.89
CA LYS A 21 13.90 -5.95 -1.06
C LYS A 21 12.88 -5.79 0.05
N ARG A 22 12.92 -4.65 0.74
CA ARG A 22 11.97 -4.34 1.81
C ARG A 22 10.54 -4.22 1.27
N ALA A 23 10.34 -3.56 0.13
CA ALA A 23 9.03 -3.43 -0.50
C ALA A 23 8.35 -4.78 -0.81
N ARG A 24 9.12 -5.76 -1.31
CA ARG A 24 8.60 -7.11 -1.58
C ARG A 24 8.14 -7.81 -0.30
N LEU A 25 8.96 -7.76 0.75
CA LEU A 25 8.64 -8.37 2.03
C LEU A 25 7.41 -7.72 2.67
N GLU A 26 7.33 -6.39 2.68
CA GLU A 26 6.20 -5.67 3.26
C GLU A 26 4.91 -5.86 2.45
N CYS A 27 5.00 -5.98 1.12
CA CYS A 27 3.86 -6.34 0.28
C CYS A 27 3.30 -7.72 0.65
N MET A 28 4.17 -8.73 0.78
CA MET A 28 3.73 -10.08 1.19
C MET A 28 3.12 -10.08 2.60
N LYS A 29 3.72 -9.35 3.56
CA LYS A 29 3.15 -9.21 4.91
C LYS A 29 1.76 -8.56 4.90
N HIS A 30 1.54 -7.55 4.07
CA HIS A 30 0.21 -6.94 3.94
C HIS A 30 -0.85 -7.97 3.53
N PHE A 31 -0.53 -8.78 2.52
CA PHE A 31 -1.43 -9.83 2.04
C PHE A 31 -1.66 -10.92 3.11
N LEU A 32 -0.59 -11.46 3.68
CA LEU A 32 -0.67 -12.55 4.66
C LEU A 32 -1.33 -12.13 5.98
N SER A 33 -1.13 -10.89 6.43
CA SER A 33 -1.73 -10.42 7.69
C SER A 33 -3.25 -10.18 7.59
N THR A 34 -3.78 -9.92 6.39
CA THR A 34 -5.18 -9.53 6.18
C THR A 34 -6.13 -10.70 5.94
N LEU A 35 -5.63 -11.82 5.41
CA LEU A 35 -6.46 -13.00 5.13
C LEU A 35 -6.47 -13.95 6.32
N ASP A 36 -7.62 -14.50 6.66
CA ASP A 36 -7.70 -15.62 7.61
C ASP A 36 -7.43 -16.95 6.90
N TYR A 37 -6.44 -17.71 7.38
CA TYR A 37 -6.04 -18.98 6.77
C TYR A 37 -5.50 -19.96 7.82
N PRO A 38 -5.68 -21.29 7.62
CA PRO A 38 -5.19 -22.31 8.54
C PRO A 38 -3.68 -22.28 8.72
N ASP A 39 -3.18 -22.65 9.91
CA ASP A 39 -1.75 -22.72 10.23
C ASP A 39 -0.99 -21.41 10.03
N LYS A 40 -1.68 -20.26 10.13
CA LYS A 40 -1.05 -18.94 10.13
C LYS A 40 -0.08 -18.81 11.29
N ASP A 41 1.19 -18.56 10.96
CA ASP A 41 2.21 -18.16 11.92
C ASP A 41 2.12 -16.64 12.18
N PRO A 42 1.69 -16.20 13.39
CA PRO A 42 1.56 -14.77 13.72
C PRO A 42 2.90 -14.04 13.88
N GLU A 43 4.02 -14.75 14.06
CA GLU A 43 5.35 -14.13 14.14
C GLU A 43 5.83 -13.69 12.74
N ILE A 44 5.45 -14.45 11.71
CA ILE A 44 5.77 -14.16 10.30
C ILE A 44 4.73 -13.24 9.67
N ALA A 45 3.44 -13.58 9.75
CA ALA A 45 2.33 -12.90 9.09
C ALA A 45 1.85 -11.65 9.85
N ARG A 46 2.81 -10.86 10.34
CA ARG A 46 2.55 -9.61 11.06
C ARG A 46 2.14 -8.47 10.12
N ALA A 47 1.52 -7.45 10.69
CA ALA A 47 1.20 -6.23 9.96
C ALA A 47 2.46 -5.61 9.31
N PRO A 48 2.33 -5.05 8.09
CA PRO A 48 3.45 -4.43 7.40
C PRO A 48 3.84 -3.11 8.05
N ASP A 49 5.06 -2.66 7.76
CA ASP A 49 5.57 -1.36 8.20
C ASP A 49 4.73 -0.20 7.61
N PRO A 50 4.07 0.63 8.44
CA PRO A 50 3.20 1.70 7.97
C PRO A 50 3.94 2.83 7.23
N LEU A 51 5.27 2.90 7.31
CA LEU A 51 6.05 3.86 6.52
C LEU A 51 6.23 3.41 5.06
N ILE A 52 6.05 2.11 4.79
CA ILE A 52 6.25 1.48 3.48
C ILE A 52 4.93 1.11 2.83
N VAL A 53 3.99 0.56 3.59
CA VAL A 53 2.68 0.10 3.10
C VAL A 53 1.56 0.89 3.74
N GLY A 54 0.63 1.40 2.95
CA GLY A 54 -0.54 2.08 3.48
C GLY A 54 -1.58 2.45 2.42
N ARG A 55 -2.67 3.08 2.87
CA ARG A 55 -3.78 3.47 1.99
C ARG A 55 -3.37 4.58 1.04
N ALA A 56 -3.86 4.51 -0.20
CA ALA A 56 -3.67 5.56 -1.19
C ALA A 56 -4.08 6.94 -0.65
N ARG A 57 -5.27 7.06 -0.03
CA ARG A 57 -5.73 8.31 0.60
C ARG A 57 -4.78 8.90 1.65
N HIS A 58 -4.04 8.09 2.40
CA HIS A 58 -3.16 8.59 3.45
C HIS A 58 -1.75 8.89 2.91
N MET A 59 -1.26 8.10 1.96
CA MET A 59 0.11 8.22 1.47
C MET A 59 0.27 9.17 0.30
N VAL A 60 -0.75 9.31 -0.55
CA VAL A 60 -0.70 10.19 -1.72
C VAL A 60 -1.08 11.63 -1.36
N LEU A 61 -1.91 11.82 -0.33
CA LEU A 61 -2.34 13.16 0.12
C LEU A 61 -1.38 13.81 1.13
N SER A 62 -0.50 13.05 1.80
CA SER A 62 0.35 13.56 2.90
C SER A 62 1.67 14.21 2.46
N GLY A 63 1.94 14.34 1.16
CA GLY A 63 3.09 15.10 0.64
C GLY A 63 4.18 14.25 0.00
N ALA A 64 4.70 14.81 -1.10
CA ALA A 64 5.66 14.26 -2.07
C ALA A 64 5.07 13.23 -3.07
N GLU A 65 5.14 13.58 -4.36
CA GLU A 65 4.74 12.78 -5.55
C GLU A 65 3.33 13.01 -6.15
N LEU A 66 2.75 14.19 -5.92
CA LEU A 66 1.55 14.65 -6.66
C LEU A 66 1.78 14.87 -8.17
N GLY A 67 3.04 14.98 -8.63
CA GLY A 67 3.34 15.27 -10.04
C GLY A 67 3.31 14.07 -10.99
N HIS A 68 3.63 12.86 -10.51
CA HIS A 68 3.85 11.71 -11.39
C HIS A 68 2.68 10.71 -11.41
N VAL A 69 1.92 10.62 -10.31
CA VAL A 69 0.86 9.60 -10.17
C VAL A 69 -0.52 10.08 -10.63
N MET A 70 -0.73 11.41 -10.71
CA MET A 70 -2.06 11.97 -10.94
C MET A 70 -2.38 12.36 -12.39
N GLY A 71 -1.43 12.35 -13.32
CA GLY A 71 -1.71 12.63 -14.74
C GLY A 71 -2.54 13.90 -14.95
N ALA A 72 -2.36 14.91 -14.09
CA ALA A 72 -3.04 16.19 -14.24
C ALA A 72 -2.26 16.97 -15.31
N SER A 73 -2.74 16.89 -16.55
CA SER A 73 -2.43 17.89 -17.57
C SER A 73 -2.90 19.25 -17.03
N ALA A 74 -1.96 20.09 -16.61
CA ALA A 74 -2.24 21.49 -16.36
C ALA A 74 -2.61 22.14 -17.71
N GLY A 75 -3.87 22.51 -17.85
CA GLY A 75 -4.32 23.53 -18.80
C GLY A 75 -4.26 24.91 -18.17
#